data_AF-A0A895XM91-F1
#
_entry.id   AF-A0A895XM91-F1
#
_cell.length_a   1.000
_cell.length_b   1.000
_cell.length_c   1.000
_cell.angle_alpha   90.00
_cell.angle_beta   90.00
_cell.angle_gamma   90.00
#
_symmetry.space_group_name_H-M   'P 1'
#
loop_
_entity.id
_entity.type
_entity.pdbx_description
1 polymer ?
#
loop_
_entity_poly.entity_id
_entity_poly.type
_entity_poly.pdbx_seq_one_letter_code
_entity_poly.pdbx_strand_id
1 'polypeptide(L)'
;MRRKTLLQGSVVTAAAILAFSTLPAHAEQPEQPDVSDDYAEEIDYEALADELRLENAWVDPKSTLQFGEQPLAWATTAAHNAAANANCSVSKDHALAMSIAMTWPEVSPSGAAPSPMTLSRYDTQPTLGDPENRAPGLWFHPGIGAWQLDSAGLGQPYTADEAQDVENAANGMAPHVVNRYCALRNNGSSAANARAGAWQPWHACSNGACEDIFHRILHEGITTVPISRWGGGEMRRCWISGGATDCLYVDPANAEGSSWWAAPGGGQSPISAPFYVWRDGNHEVRYWMDIDSGAATDVMATRPFNGNARDSLTWTSHSGMCDMTASRGDC
;
A
#
# COMPACT_ATOMS: atom_id res chain seq x y z
N MET A 1 60.84 19.14 28.93
CA MET A 1 59.57 18.82 29.60
C MET A 1 58.71 18.00 28.65
N ARG A 2 58.33 16.77 29.07
CA ARG A 2 57.20 15.91 28.61
C ARG A 2 57.13 15.55 27.11
N ARG A 3 56.77 14.33 26.69
CA ARG A 3 56.52 13.01 27.29
C ARG A 3 56.55 12.05 26.08
N LYS A 4 57.24 10.90 26.20
CA LYS A 4 57.12 9.76 25.28
C LYS A 4 55.82 9.02 25.61
N THR A 5 55.05 8.62 24.60
CA THR A 5 53.93 7.69 24.74
C THR A 5 54.26 6.41 24.00
N LEU A 6 54.20 5.29 24.73
CA LEU A 6 54.49 3.93 24.29
C LEU A 6 53.36 3.35 23.44
N LEU A 7 53.76 2.52 22.46
CA LEU A 7 52.92 1.51 21.82
C LEU A 7 52.61 0.37 22.81
N GLN A 8 51.38 -0.14 22.77
CA GLN A 8 51.05 -1.51 23.21
C GLN A 8 50.24 -2.20 22.10
N GLY A 9 50.88 -3.18 21.46
CA GLY A 9 50.21 -4.17 20.62
C GLY A 9 49.69 -5.31 21.46
N SER A 10 48.47 -5.76 21.20
CA SER A 10 47.88 -6.94 21.84
C SER A 10 48.00 -8.13 20.90
N VAL A 11 48.68 -9.17 21.39
CA VAL A 11 48.77 -10.51 20.79
C VAL A 11 47.56 -11.30 21.27
N VAL A 12 46.73 -11.81 20.35
CA VAL A 12 45.65 -12.74 20.69
C VAL A 12 46.16 -14.17 20.50
N THR A 13 46.18 -14.92 21.59
CA THR A 13 46.57 -16.34 21.65
C THR A 13 45.35 -17.21 21.36
N ALA A 14 45.46 -18.08 20.35
CA ALA A 14 44.45 -19.10 20.05
C ALA A 14 44.60 -20.29 21.01
N ALA A 15 43.56 -20.60 21.78
CA ALA A 15 43.47 -21.80 22.59
C ALA A 15 42.61 -22.85 21.87
N ALA A 16 43.21 -23.98 21.53
CA ALA A 16 42.51 -25.14 20.99
C ALA A 16 41.89 -25.94 22.16
N ILE A 17 40.56 -26.08 22.14
CA ILE A 17 39.81 -26.91 23.10
C ILE A 17 39.55 -28.27 22.44
N LEU A 18 40.16 -29.32 23.00
CA LEU A 18 39.85 -30.72 22.70
C LEU A 18 38.63 -31.13 23.55
N ALA A 19 37.48 -31.33 22.90
CA ALA A 19 36.28 -31.88 23.54
C ALA A 19 36.28 -33.41 23.43
N PHE A 20 36.31 -34.09 24.57
CA PHE A 20 36.02 -35.52 24.69
C PHE A 20 34.50 -35.72 24.71
N SER A 21 33.97 -36.52 23.78
CA SER A 21 32.58 -36.93 23.72
C SER A 21 32.36 -38.22 24.52
N THR A 22 31.66 -38.11 25.65
CA THR A 22 31.03 -39.26 26.32
C THR A 22 29.57 -39.33 25.89
N LEU A 23 29.18 -40.43 25.23
CA LEU A 23 27.79 -40.71 24.87
C LEU A 23 26.98 -41.03 26.15
N PRO A 24 25.87 -40.32 26.42
CA PRO A 24 24.96 -40.72 27.49
C PRO A 24 24.17 -41.97 27.07
N ALA A 25 23.95 -42.87 28.04
CA ALA A 25 23.07 -44.01 27.91
C ALA A 25 21.64 -43.57 27.54
N HIS A 26 21.02 -44.25 26.59
CA HIS A 26 19.62 -44.06 26.19
C HIS A 26 18.68 -44.24 27.39
N ALA A 27 18.05 -43.15 27.81
CA ALA A 27 16.84 -43.20 28.60
C ALA A 27 15.67 -43.50 27.65
N GLU A 28 14.85 -44.49 27.98
CA GLU A 28 13.57 -44.76 27.32
C GLU A 28 12.72 -43.47 27.33
N GLN A 29 12.38 -42.98 26.13
CA GLN A 29 11.44 -41.88 25.97
C GLN A 29 10.07 -42.34 26.47
N PRO A 30 9.39 -41.58 27.35
CA PRO A 30 8.00 -41.83 27.67
C PRO A 30 7.18 -41.74 26.36
N GLU A 31 6.31 -42.72 26.13
CA GLU A 31 5.38 -42.72 25.00
C GLU A 31 4.70 -41.35 24.90
N GLN A 32 4.94 -40.66 23.79
CA GLN A 32 4.21 -39.44 23.48
C GLN A 32 2.73 -39.82 23.37
N PRO A 33 1.83 -39.08 24.04
CA PRO A 33 0.41 -39.27 23.83
C PRO A 33 0.13 -39.10 22.34
N ASP A 34 -0.58 -40.07 21.78
CA ASP A 34 -1.12 -40.06 20.42
C ASP A 34 -2.04 -38.85 20.28
N VAL A 35 -1.47 -37.72 19.83
CA VAL A 35 -2.23 -36.52 19.51
C VAL A 35 -2.92 -36.83 18.19
N SER A 36 -4.19 -37.25 18.28
CA SER A 36 -5.04 -37.46 17.11
C SER A 36 -5.03 -36.21 16.24
N ASP A 37 -4.63 -36.35 14.98
CA ASP A 37 -4.58 -35.33 13.91
C ASP A 37 -5.95 -34.68 13.56
N ASP A 38 -6.96 -34.80 14.42
CA ASP A 38 -8.37 -34.63 14.03
C ASP A 38 -8.93 -33.19 14.20
N TYR A 39 -8.10 -32.21 14.57
CA TYR A 39 -8.53 -30.80 14.69
C TYR A 39 -7.40 -29.79 14.42
N ALA A 40 -6.68 -29.90 13.30
CA ALA A 40 -6.06 -28.71 12.74
C ALA A 40 -7.20 -27.83 12.19
N GLU A 41 -7.71 -26.90 12.99
CA GLU A 41 -8.58 -25.83 12.48
C GLU A 41 -7.88 -25.19 11.29
N GLU A 42 -8.47 -25.34 10.11
CA GLU A 42 -8.01 -24.69 8.89
C GLU A 42 -8.11 -23.19 9.14
N ILE A 43 -6.96 -22.53 9.33
CA ILE A 43 -6.92 -21.09 9.54
C ILE A 43 -7.47 -20.44 8.28
N ASP A 44 -8.64 -19.81 8.40
CA ASP A 44 -9.20 -18.97 7.36
C ASP A 44 -8.39 -17.68 7.27
N TYR A 45 -7.40 -17.68 6.38
CA TYR A 45 -6.51 -16.54 6.15
C TYR A 45 -7.26 -15.32 5.62
N GLU A 46 -8.40 -15.47 4.95
CA GLU A 46 -9.21 -14.34 4.49
C GLU A 46 -9.93 -13.67 5.67
N ALA A 47 -10.56 -14.47 6.54
CA ALA A 47 -11.18 -13.96 7.76
C ALA A 47 -10.17 -13.23 8.67
N LEU A 48 -8.95 -13.77 8.80
CA LEU A 48 -7.87 -13.13 9.56
C LEU A 48 -7.41 -11.80 8.93
N ALA A 49 -7.32 -11.74 7.59
CA ALA A 49 -6.97 -10.51 6.90
C ALA A 49 -8.04 -9.43 7.09
N ASP A 50 -9.32 -9.80 7.05
CA ASP A 50 -10.43 -8.89 7.31
C ASP A 50 -10.50 -8.42 8.77
N GLU A 51 -10.24 -9.31 9.73
CA GLU A 51 -10.12 -8.92 11.15
C GLU A 51 -9.01 -7.90 11.35
N LEU A 52 -7.82 -8.14 10.80
CA LEU A 52 -6.70 -7.19 10.86
C LEU A 52 -7.00 -5.87 10.16
N ARG A 53 -7.73 -5.88 9.04
CA ARG A 53 -8.19 -4.64 8.39
C ARG A 53 -9.08 -3.83 9.33
N LEU A 54 -10.03 -4.48 9.99
CA LEU A 54 -10.95 -3.82 10.91
C LEU A 54 -10.26 -3.31 12.18
N GLU A 55 -9.30 -4.07 12.72
CA GLU A 55 -8.47 -3.64 13.85
C GLU A 55 -7.65 -2.39 13.50
N ASN A 56 -7.15 -2.33 12.26
CA ASN A 56 -6.40 -1.19 11.74
C ASN A 56 -7.28 -0.10 11.10
N ALA A 57 -8.61 -0.25 11.11
CA ALA A 57 -9.55 0.76 10.60
C ALA A 57 -9.92 1.81 11.65
N TRP A 58 -9.52 1.61 12.90
CA TRP A 58 -9.86 2.51 13.99
C TRP A 58 -9.14 3.85 13.84
N VAL A 59 -9.91 4.94 13.74
CA VAL A 59 -9.38 6.31 13.77
C VAL A 59 -9.60 6.91 15.16
N ASP A 60 -8.54 7.35 15.84
CA ASP A 60 -8.66 7.98 17.16
C ASP A 60 -9.73 9.09 17.13
N PRO A 61 -10.83 8.98 17.90
CA PRO A 61 -11.91 9.96 17.91
C PRO A 61 -11.45 11.36 18.36
N LYS A 62 -10.29 11.47 19.02
CA LYS A 62 -9.73 12.73 19.51
C LYS A 62 -8.65 13.30 18.59
N SER A 63 -8.21 12.56 17.57
CA SER A 63 -7.22 13.08 16.63
C SER A 63 -7.85 14.16 15.74
N THR A 64 -7.03 15.11 15.31
CA THR A 64 -7.45 16.02 14.24
C THR A 64 -7.25 15.32 12.91
N LEU A 65 -8.26 15.34 12.05
CA LEU A 65 -8.13 14.80 10.69
C LEU A 65 -7.18 15.68 9.89
N GLN A 66 -6.07 15.08 9.46
CA GLN A 66 -5.11 15.73 8.57
C GLN A 66 -5.29 15.26 7.14
N PHE A 67 -4.93 16.10 6.16
CA PHE A 67 -4.86 15.73 4.75
C PHE A 67 -3.78 16.54 4.05
N GLY A 68 -3.21 16.04 2.95
CA GLY A 68 -2.27 16.82 2.15
C GLY A 68 -2.92 18.10 1.61
N GLU A 69 -2.22 19.24 1.66
CA GLU A 69 -2.78 20.52 1.20
C GLU A 69 -3.20 20.47 -0.28
N GLN A 70 -2.25 20.11 -1.16
CA GLN A 70 -2.51 20.00 -2.58
C GLN A 70 -3.43 18.80 -2.90
N PRO A 71 -3.23 17.60 -2.32
CA PRO A 71 -4.20 16.51 -2.33
C PRO A 71 -5.65 16.93 -2.00
N LEU A 72 -5.87 17.70 -0.94
CA LEU A 72 -7.21 18.13 -0.52
C LEU A 72 -7.81 19.09 -1.55
N ALA A 73 -7.01 19.99 -2.15
CA ALA A 73 -7.50 20.90 -3.17
C ALA A 73 -8.01 20.16 -4.43
N TRP A 74 -7.30 19.12 -4.87
CA TRP A 74 -7.77 18.28 -5.97
C TRP A 74 -9.01 17.47 -5.61
N ALA A 75 -9.04 16.83 -4.42
CA ALA A 75 -10.21 16.12 -3.94
C ALA A 75 -11.45 17.04 -3.84
N THR A 76 -11.25 18.27 -3.36
CA THR A 76 -12.28 19.32 -3.30
C THR A 76 -12.81 19.65 -4.69
N THR A 77 -11.91 19.83 -5.66
CA THR A 77 -12.29 20.16 -7.04
C THR A 77 -13.09 19.03 -7.68
N ALA A 78 -12.60 17.80 -7.58
CA ALA A 78 -13.27 16.62 -8.11
C ALA A 78 -14.66 16.42 -7.46
N ALA A 79 -14.76 16.55 -6.14
CA ALA A 79 -16.00 16.42 -5.41
C ALA A 79 -17.02 17.53 -5.72
N HIS A 80 -16.57 18.77 -5.88
CA HIS A 80 -17.42 19.87 -6.30
C HIS A 80 -17.98 19.67 -7.70
N ASN A 81 -17.16 19.16 -8.62
CA ASN A 81 -17.58 18.80 -9.97
C ASN A 81 -18.57 17.64 -9.94
N ALA A 82 -18.32 16.60 -9.14
CA ALA A 82 -19.23 15.49 -8.96
C ALA A 82 -20.59 15.95 -8.40
N ALA A 83 -20.60 16.83 -7.40
CA ALA A 83 -21.82 17.41 -6.85
C ALA A 83 -22.62 18.23 -7.88
N ALA A 84 -21.92 19.03 -8.69
CA ALA A 84 -22.56 19.85 -9.73
C ALA A 84 -23.22 19.03 -10.84
N ASN A 85 -22.72 17.82 -11.10
CA ASN A 85 -23.24 16.89 -12.11
C ASN A 85 -24.13 15.79 -11.50
N ALA A 86 -24.36 15.81 -10.19
CA ALA A 86 -25.13 14.80 -9.50
C ALA A 86 -26.61 14.84 -9.91
N ASN A 87 -27.23 13.67 -10.06
CA ASN A 87 -28.66 13.55 -10.35
C ASN A 87 -29.55 13.54 -9.09
N CYS A 88 -28.99 13.90 -7.94
CA CYS A 88 -29.69 14.07 -6.67
C CYS A 88 -29.18 15.31 -5.94
N SER A 89 -29.90 15.74 -4.89
CA SER A 89 -29.44 16.87 -4.07
C SER A 89 -28.29 16.44 -3.16
N VAL A 90 -27.10 16.99 -3.40
CA VAL A 90 -25.90 16.83 -2.57
C VAL A 90 -25.14 18.16 -2.56
N SER A 91 -24.73 18.63 -1.38
CA SER A 91 -23.89 19.83 -1.29
C SER A 91 -22.46 19.50 -1.68
N LYS A 92 -21.71 20.55 -2.04
CA LYS A 92 -20.27 20.46 -2.33
C LYS A 92 -19.49 19.86 -1.16
N ASP A 93 -19.75 20.34 0.06
CA ASP A 93 -19.07 19.87 1.27
C ASP A 93 -19.43 18.41 1.60
N HIS A 94 -20.70 18.00 1.40
CA HIS A 94 -21.08 16.60 1.57
C HIS A 94 -20.40 15.71 0.52
N ALA A 95 -20.33 16.15 -0.73
CA ALA A 95 -19.62 15.39 -1.76
C ALA A 95 -18.14 15.23 -1.42
N LEU A 96 -17.48 16.29 -0.94
CA LEU A 96 -16.10 16.23 -0.49
C LEU A 96 -15.95 15.24 0.67
N ALA A 97 -16.71 15.44 1.75
CA ALA A 97 -16.64 14.58 2.94
C ALA A 97 -16.89 13.11 2.59
N MET A 98 -17.89 12.80 1.76
CA MET A 98 -18.13 11.42 1.31
C MET A 98 -16.98 10.85 0.49
N SER A 99 -16.36 11.67 -0.37
CA SER A 99 -15.34 11.22 -1.30
C SER A 99 -13.98 10.96 -0.65
N ILE A 100 -13.73 11.45 0.57
CA ILE A 100 -12.45 11.23 1.27
C ILE A 100 -12.61 10.49 2.60
N ALA A 101 -13.82 10.29 3.12
CA ALA A 101 -14.03 9.66 4.42
C ALA A 101 -13.39 8.27 4.57
N MET A 102 -13.35 7.49 3.48
CA MET A 102 -12.72 6.15 3.47
C MET A 102 -11.21 6.17 3.64
N THR A 103 -10.55 7.28 3.33
CA THR A 103 -9.08 7.32 3.28
C THR A 103 -8.44 7.17 4.67
N TRP A 104 -9.09 7.60 5.75
CA TRP A 104 -8.54 7.42 7.10
C TRP A 104 -8.67 5.99 7.61
N PRO A 105 -9.87 5.36 7.63
CA PRO A 105 -9.97 3.97 8.05
C PRO A 105 -9.15 3.02 7.17
N GLU A 106 -8.99 3.32 5.87
CA GLU A 106 -8.22 2.44 4.98
C GLU A 106 -6.70 2.58 5.12
N VAL A 107 -6.19 3.81 5.24
CA VAL A 107 -4.72 4.04 5.15
C VAL A 107 -4.14 4.93 6.23
N SER A 108 -4.95 5.47 7.15
CA SER A 108 -4.50 6.38 8.19
C SER A 108 -5.29 6.29 9.51
N PRO A 109 -5.22 5.15 10.21
CA PRO A 109 -5.91 4.97 11.51
C PRO A 109 -5.48 5.95 12.61
N SER A 110 -4.38 6.68 12.45
CA SER A 110 -3.96 7.67 13.45
C SER A 110 -4.69 9.02 13.34
N GLY A 111 -5.45 9.25 12.26
CA GLY A 111 -5.94 10.58 11.89
C GLY A 111 -4.90 11.44 11.15
N ALA A 112 -3.67 10.94 10.99
CA ALA A 112 -2.66 11.56 10.13
C ALA A 112 -3.15 11.67 8.69
N ALA A 113 -2.44 12.42 7.86
CA ALA A 113 -2.83 12.54 6.47
C ALA A 113 -2.64 11.22 5.72
N PRO A 114 -3.67 10.72 5.00
CA PRO A 114 -3.56 9.57 4.10
C PRO A 114 -2.39 9.73 3.15
N SER A 115 -1.53 8.72 3.04
CA SER A 115 -0.42 8.76 2.08
C SER A 115 -0.91 8.38 0.68
N PRO A 116 -0.71 9.24 -0.33
CA PRO A 116 -0.96 8.85 -1.71
C PRO A 116 -0.07 7.70 -2.18
N MET A 117 1.06 7.40 -1.54
CA MET A 117 1.93 6.29 -1.93
C MET A 117 1.52 4.94 -1.31
N THR A 118 0.45 4.89 -0.51
CA THR A 118 0.07 3.68 0.24
C THR A 118 -0.03 2.44 -0.64
N LEU A 119 0.60 1.35 -0.20
CA LEU A 119 0.52 0.03 -0.82
C LEU A 119 -0.20 -0.94 0.14
N SER A 120 -1.27 -1.61 -0.29
CA SER A 120 -2.06 -2.54 0.55
C SER A 120 -1.17 -3.63 1.14
N ARG A 121 -1.24 -3.84 2.47
CA ARG A 121 -0.43 -4.84 3.19
C ARG A 121 -1.24 -6.04 3.71
N TYR A 122 -2.46 -6.23 3.21
CA TYR A 122 -3.37 -7.28 3.70
C TYR A 122 -3.41 -8.53 2.81
N ASP A 123 -2.87 -8.44 1.60
CA ASP A 123 -2.89 -9.53 0.63
C ASP A 123 -1.64 -10.40 0.75
N THR A 124 -1.81 -11.72 0.89
CA THR A 124 -0.72 -12.68 1.12
C THR A 124 -0.65 -13.77 0.05
N GLN A 125 -1.46 -13.66 -1.00
CA GLN A 125 -1.53 -14.66 -2.05
C GLN A 125 -0.15 -14.79 -2.74
N PRO A 126 0.41 -16.01 -2.88
CA PRO A 126 1.74 -16.20 -3.44
C PRO A 126 1.92 -15.65 -4.87
N THR A 127 0.85 -15.56 -5.65
CA THR A 127 0.85 -15.01 -7.02
C THR A 127 1.23 -13.53 -7.09
N LEU A 128 1.09 -12.80 -5.98
CA LEU A 128 1.50 -11.40 -5.85
C LEU A 128 2.99 -11.24 -5.58
N GLY A 129 3.70 -12.31 -5.21
CA GLY A 129 5.15 -12.31 -5.08
C GLY A 129 5.82 -12.80 -6.35
N ASP A 130 7.10 -12.46 -6.51
CA ASP A 130 7.94 -13.07 -7.54
C ASP A 130 8.00 -14.60 -7.37
N PRO A 131 7.54 -15.39 -8.37
CA PRO A 131 7.49 -16.84 -8.25
C PRO A 131 8.86 -17.51 -8.14
N GLU A 132 9.93 -16.82 -8.57
CA GLU A 132 11.31 -17.29 -8.43
C GLU A 132 11.94 -16.92 -7.07
N ASN A 133 11.24 -16.14 -6.23
CA ASN A 133 11.71 -15.66 -4.93
C ASN A 133 13.12 -15.04 -5.00
N ARG A 134 13.38 -14.21 -6.03
CA ARG A 134 14.71 -13.63 -6.29
C ARG A 134 15.12 -12.62 -5.22
N ALA A 135 14.16 -11.92 -4.60
CA ALA A 135 14.36 -11.04 -3.46
C ALA A 135 13.04 -10.83 -2.68
N PRO A 136 13.08 -10.59 -1.36
CA PRO A 136 11.88 -10.53 -0.52
C PRO A 136 10.96 -9.33 -0.80
N GLY A 137 11.48 -8.25 -1.37
CA GLY A 137 10.73 -7.03 -1.69
C GLY A 137 10.08 -7.04 -3.08
N LEU A 138 10.18 -8.13 -3.84
CA LEU A 138 9.55 -8.26 -5.16
C LEU A 138 8.09 -8.65 -4.97
N TRP A 139 7.25 -7.65 -4.67
CA TRP A 139 5.84 -7.85 -4.32
C TRP A 139 4.92 -6.86 -5.02
N PHE A 140 3.91 -7.37 -5.71
CA PHE A 140 2.90 -6.59 -6.40
C PHE A 140 1.69 -6.33 -5.48
N HIS A 141 1.64 -5.14 -4.88
CA HIS A 141 0.49 -4.73 -4.09
C HIS A 141 -0.73 -4.43 -4.99
N PRO A 142 -1.89 -5.07 -4.79
CA PRO A 142 -3.06 -4.88 -5.64
C PRO A 142 -3.84 -3.60 -5.32
N GLY A 143 -3.93 -3.20 -4.05
CA GLY A 143 -4.56 -1.96 -3.59
C GLY A 143 -3.53 -0.84 -3.45
N ILE A 144 -3.79 0.29 -4.14
CA ILE A 144 -2.82 1.39 -4.25
C ILE A 144 -3.48 2.74 -3.92
N GLY A 145 -2.71 3.60 -3.26
CA GLY A 145 -3.01 5.01 -3.08
C GLY A 145 -3.91 5.33 -1.89
N ALA A 146 -4.25 6.61 -1.73
CA ALA A 146 -5.04 7.09 -0.59
C ALA A 146 -6.45 6.45 -0.54
N TRP A 147 -6.98 6.01 -1.68
CA TRP A 147 -8.27 5.31 -1.81
C TRP A 147 -8.14 3.78 -1.91
N GLN A 148 -6.94 3.21 -1.78
CA GLN A 148 -6.72 1.76 -1.93
C GLN A 148 -7.41 1.18 -3.17
N LEU A 149 -7.14 1.76 -4.34
CA LEU A 149 -7.71 1.32 -5.60
C LEU A 149 -7.23 -0.09 -5.93
N ASP A 150 -8.06 -1.09 -5.64
CA ASP A 150 -7.72 -2.51 -5.82
C ASP A 150 -7.93 -2.98 -7.26
N SER A 151 -6.95 -3.69 -7.81
CA SER A 151 -6.99 -4.30 -9.14
C SER A 151 -8.14 -5.29 -9.39
N ALA A 152 -8.84 -5.78 -8.37
CA ALA A 152 -10.06 -6.58 -8.52
C ALA A 152 -11.34 -5.73 -8.61
N GLY A 153 -11.26 -4.44 -8.28
CA GLY A 153 -12.40 -3.52 -8.24
C GLY A 153 -12.09 -2.20 -8.94
N LEU A 154 -12.16 -1.09 -8.20
CA LEU A 154 -12.06 0.26 -8.76
C LEU A 154 -10.68 0.59 -9.32
N GLY A 155 -9.64 -0.15 -8.93
CA GLY A 155 -8.26 -0.03 -9.44
C GLY A 155 -8.00 -0.74 -10.77
N GLN A 156 -8.96 -1.52 -11.29
CA GLN A 156 -8.79 -2.30 -12.53
C GLN A 156 -8.18 -1.52 -13.72
N PRO A 157 -8.60 -0.27 -14.02
CA PRO A 157 -8.09 0.46 -15.18
C PRO A 157 -6.84 1.30 -14.90
N TYR A 158 -6.40 1.38 -13.64
CA TYR A 158 -5.33 2.28 -13.20
C TYR A 158 -4.00 1.56 -13.08
N THR A 159 -2.90 2.24 -13.40
CA THR A 159 -1.57 1.86 -12.93
C THR A 159 -1.34 2.32 -11.50
N ALA A 160 -0.28 1.85 -10.83
CA ALA A 160 0.06 2.38 -9.51
C ALA A 160 0.37 3.89 -9.54
N ASP A 161 1.02 4.44 -10.59
CA ASP A 161 1.27 5.89 -10.65
C ASP A 161 -0.02 6.71 -10.75
N GLU A 162 -1.00 6.24 -11.52
CA GLU A 162 -2.29 6.91 -11.63
C GLU A 162 -3.13 6.78 -10.36
N ALA A 163 -3.03 5.65 -9.64
CA ALA A 163 -3.71 5.44 -8.37
C ALA A 163 -3.06 6.22 -7.21
N GLN A 164 -1.73 6.41 -7.25
CA GLN A 164 -1.01 7.24 -6.29
C GLN A 164 -1.14 8.73 -6.58
N ASP A 165 -1.38 9.13 -7.83
CA ASP A 165 -1.67 10.50 -8.20
C ASP A 165 -3.04 10.95 -7.68
N VAL A 166 -3.06 11.75 -6.62
CA VAL A 166 -4.31 12.21 -5.99
C VAL A 166 -5.23 12.94 -6.97
N GLU A 167 -4.70 13.69 -7.94
CA GLU A 167 -5.52 14.37 -8.93
C GLU A 167 -6.31 13.38 -9.78
N ASN A 168 -5.62 12.36 -10.31
CA ASN A 168 -6.24 11.32 -11.14
C ASN A 168 -7.19 10.45 -10.30
N ALA A 169 -6.73 9.96 -9.15
CA ALA A 169 -7.55 9.14 -8.26
C ALA A 169 -8.82 9.87 -7.80
N ALA A 170 -8.72 11.14 -7.38
CA ALA A 170 -9.89 11.92 -6.95
C ALA A 170 -10.90 12.13 -8.09
N ASN A 171 -10.42 12.38 -9.32
CA ASN A 171 -11.28 12.55 -10.49
C ASN A 171 -12.05 11.27 -10.86
N GLY A 172 -11.51 10.09 -10.53
CA GLY A 172 -12.25 8.82 -10.62
C GLY A 172 -13.19 8.60 -9.44
N MET A 173 -12.70 8.83 -8.22
CA MET A 173 -13.39 8.41 -7.00
C MET A 173 -14.55 9.30 -6.61
N ALA A 174 -14.43 10.61 -6.72
CA ALA A 174 -15.50 11.50 -6.31
C ALA A 174 -16.79 11.30 -7.14
N PRO A 175 -16.74 11.22 -8.49
CA PRO A 175 -17.91 10.85 -9.28
C PRO A 175 -18.45 9.46 -8.93
N HIS A 176 -17.59 8.47 -8.70
CA HIS A 176 -18.02 7.11 -8.33
C HIS A 176 -18.87 7.12 -7.05
N VAL A 177 -18.32 7.72 -5.98
CA VAL A 177 -18.97 7.78 -4.66
C VAL A 177 -20.27 8.58 -4.73
N VAL A 178 -20.26 9.76 -5.35
CA VAL A 178 -21.44 10.62 -5.46
C VAL A 178 -22.54 9.96 -6.31
N ASN A 179 -22.19 9.34 -7.43
CA ASN A 179 -23.18 8.67 -8.29
C ASN A 179 -23.82 7.49 -7.57
N ARG A 180 -23.04 6.71 -6.82
CA ARG A 180 -23.55 5.57 -6.04
C ARG A 180 -24.45 6.04 -4.90
N TYR A 181 -24.05 7.08 -4.17
CA TYR A 181 -24.90 7.74 -3.17
C TYR A 181 -26.23 8.17 -3.79
N CYS A 182 -26.19 8.90 -4.90
CA CYS A 182 -27.41 9.41 -5.54
C CYS A 182 -28.30 8.30 -6.09
N ALA A 183 -27.74 7.22 -6.65
CA ALA A 183 -28.52 6.07 -7.08
C ALA A 183 -29.32 5.47 -5.91
N LEU A 184 -28.69 5.30 -4.75
CA LEU A 184 -29.35 4.80 -3.55
C LEU A 184 -30.40 5.76 -2.99
N ARG A 185 -30.13 7.08 -3.01
CA ARG A 185 -31.09 8.12 -2.62
C ARG A 185 -32.32 8.12 -3.51
N ASN A 186 -32.13 8.02 -4.82
CA ASN A 186 -33.22 7.99 -5.80
C ASN A 186 -34.07 6.71 -5.67
N ASN A 187 -33.49 5.64 -5.13
CA ASN A 187 -34.19 4.39 -4.79
C ASN A 187 -34.81 4.40 -3.38
N GLY A 188 -34.87 5.55 -2.70
CA GLY A 188 -35.57 5.71 -1.42
C GLY A 188 -34.73 5.42 -0.17
N SER A 189 -33.43 5.14 -0.31
CA SER A 189 -32.55 4.96 0.86
C SER A 189 -32.45 6.25 1.66
N SER A 190 -32.35 6.17 3.00
CA SER A 190 -31.99 7.30 3.85
C SER A 190 -30.59 7.85 3.48
N ALA A 191 -30.26 9.07 3.91
CA ALA A 191 -28.95 9.66 3.59
C ALA A 191 -27.79 8.83 4.16
N ALA A 192 -27.91 8.39 5.42
CA ALA A 192 -26.93 7.51 6.07
C ALA A 192 -26.80 6.16 5.33
N ASN A 193 -27.91 5.50 5.00
CA ASN A 193 -27.87 4.22 4.28
C ASN A 193 -27.28 4.36 2.88
N ALA A 194 -27.55 5.49 2.20
CA ALA A 194 -26.97 5.78 0.89
C ALA A 194 -25.46 6.00 0.96
N ARG A 195 -24.95 6.65 2.03
CA ARG A 195 -23.51 6.80 2.27
C ARG A 195 -22.84 5.47 2.58
N ALA A 196 -23.38 4.71 3.53
CA ALA A 196 -22.89 3.37 3.85
C ALA A 196 -22.86 2.47 2.61
N GLY A 197 -23.91 2.52 1.79
CA GLY A 197 -23.96 1.79 0.53
C GLY A 197 -22.96 2.31 -0.50
N ALA A 198 -22.66 3.61 -0.55
CA ALA A 198 -21.64 4.20 -1.42
C ALA A 198 -20.21 3.77 -1.06
N TRP A 199 -19.94 3.57 0.23
CA TRP A 199 -18.64 3.14 0.73
C TRP A 199 -18.43 1.62 0.79
N GLN A 200 -19.43 0.82 0.44
CA GLN A 200 -19.33 -0.64 0.42
C GLN A 200 -18.07 -1.23 -0.24
N PRO A 201 -17.48 -0.64 -1.29
CA PRO A 201 -16.23 -1.15 -1.86
C PRO A 201 -15.01 -1.10 -0.91
N TRP A 202 -15.07 -0.32 0.17
CA TRP A 202 -14.01 -0.14 1.15
C TRP A 202 -14.37 -0.87 2.44
N HIS A 203 -13.70 -2.00 2.70
CA HIS A 203 -14.03 -2.85 3.83
C HIS A 203 -13.84 -2.12 5.18
N ALA A 204 -12.86 -1.22 5.27
CA ALA A 204 -12.60 -0.43 6.47
C ALA A 204 -13.74 0.55 6.81
N CYS A 205 -14.67 0.80 5.87
CA CYS A 205 -15.86 1.60 6.13
C CYS A 205 -16.98 0.82 6.85
N SER A 206 -16.78 -0.46 7.14
CA SER A 206 -17.71 -1.27 7.92
C SER A 206 -17.91 -0.70 9.33
N ASN A 207 -18.98 -1.15 10.01
CA ASN A 207 -19.32 -0.74 11.38
C ASN A 207 -19.47 0.77 11.61
N GLY A 208 -19.65 1.57 10.54
CA GLY A 208 -19.89 3.01 10.63
C GLY A 208 -18.63 3.87 10.66
N ALA A 209 -17.43 3.31 10.51
CA ALA A 209 -16.18 4.06 10.60
C ALA A 209 -16.13 5.25 9.63
N CYS A 210 -16.56 5.08 8.38
CA CYS A 210 -16.59 6.17 7.40
C CYS A 210 -17.73 7.17 7.64
N GLU A 211 -18.82 6.76 8.30
CA GLU A 211 -19.88 7.67 8.71
C GLU A 211 -19.39 8.62 9.81
N ASP A 212 -18.62 8.10 10.77
CA ASP A 212 -17.99 8.90 11.82
C ASP A 212 -17.01 9.92 11.22
N ILE A 213 -16.16 9.50 10.29
CA ILE A 213 -15.23 10.40 9.59
C ILE A 213 -15.96 11.44 8.77
N PHE A 214 -17.02 11.06 8.05
CA PHE A 214 -17.86 12.00 7.30
C PHE A 214 -18.40 13.11 8.20
N HIS A 215 -18.92 12.76 9.39
CA HIS A 215 -19.41 13.75 10.34
C HIS A 215 -18.29 14.63 10.91
N ARG A 216 -17.13 14.04 11.23
CA ARG A 216 -15.97 14.81 11.70
C ARG A 216 -15.49 15.83 10.67
N ILE A 217 -15.40 15.45 9.39
CA ILE A 217 -15.03 16.40 8.32
C ILE A 217 -15.98 17.60 8.29
N LEU A 218 -17.29 17.38 8.44
CA LEU A 218 -18.29 18.46 8.38
C LEU A 218 -18.35 19.33 9.65
N HIS A 219 -18.04 18.77 10.82
CA HIS A 219 -18.17 19.47 12.10
C HIS A 219 -16.85 20.06 12.62
N GLU A 220 -15.74 19.40 12.38
CA GLU A 220 -14.41 19.72 12.91
C GLU A 220 -13.49 20.29 11.82
N GLY A 221 -13.72 19.93 10.56
CA GLY A 221 -12.89 20.30 9.43
C GLY A 221 -11.65 19.42 9.26
N ILE A 222 -10.75 19.86 8.38
CA ILE A 222 -9.52 19.13 8.03
C ILE A 222 -8.33 20.08 8.20
N THR A 223 -7.28 19.60 8.87
CA THR A 223 -5.98 20.30 8.93
C THR A 223 -5.13 19.91 7.73
N THR A 224 -4.61 20.88 6.99
CA THR A 224 -3.73 20.61 5.86
C THR A 224 -2.27 20.45 6.30
N VAL A 225 -1.56 19.54 5.64
CA VAL A 225 -0.11 19.29 5.82
C VAL A 225 0.60 19.23 4.46
N PRO A 226 1.91 19.52 4.38
CA PRO A 226 2.63 19.48 3.11
C PRO A 226 2.87 18.04 2.68
N ILE A 227 2.03 17.53 1.77
CA ILE A 227 2.17 16.23 1.13
C ILE A 227 2.02 16.44 -0.37
N SER A 228 2.95 15.86 -1.13
CA SER A 228 2.96 15.86 -2.58
C SER A 228 1.84 14.99 -3.15
N ARG A 229 1.57 15.18 -4.43
CA ARG A 229 0.52 14.45 -5.14
C ARG A 229 0.70 12.94 -5.22
N TRP A 230 1.95 12.47 -5.12
CA TRP A 230 2.30 11.04 -5.16
C TRP A 230 2.76 10.52 -3.79
N GLY A 231 2.67 11.33 -2.72
CA GLY A 231 2.99 10.89 -1.37
C GLY A 231 4.44 10.49 -1.15
N GLY A 232 5.38 11.11 -1.87
CA GLY A 232 6.80 10.78 -1.84
C GLY A 232 7.31 10.04 -3.08
N GLY A 233 6.40 9.57 -3.94
CA GLY A 233 6.77 9.06 -5.26
C GLY A 233 7.36 10.16 -6.14
N GLU A 234 8.36 9.79 -6.95
CA GLU A 234 9.11 10.73 -7.78
C GLU A 234 8.88 10.47 -9.27
N MET A 235 8.36 11.47 -9.99
CA MET A 235 8.32 11.41 -11.45
C MET A 235 9.73 11.41 -12.03
N ARG A 236 10.03 10.38 -12.81
CA ARG A 236 11.30 10.18 -13.50
C ARG A 236 11.08 10.10 -15.00
N ARG A 237 12.16 10.35 -15.73
CA ARG A 237 12.24 10.07 -17.16
C ARG A 237 13.04 8.78 -17.35
N CYS A 238 12.37 7.70 -17.75
CA CYS A 238 12.98 6.41 -18.03
C CYS A 238 13.25 6.24 -19.53
N TRP A 239 14.30 5.50 -19.89
CA TRP A 239 14.50 4.94 -21.22
C TRP A 239 14.23 3.44 -21.17
N ILE A 240 13.21 3.00 -21.90
CA ILE A 240 12.67 1.63 -21.87
C ILE A 240 12.38 1.22 -23.31
N SER A 241 12.77 0.01 -23.71
CA SER A 241 12.49 -0.57 -25.04
C SER A 241 12.88 0.34 -26.22
N GLY A 242 13.96 1.13 -26.06
CA GLY A 242 14.47 2.02 -27.08
C GLY A 242 13.77 3.38 -27.19
N GLY A 243 12.95 3.75 -26.19
CA GLY A 243 12.27 5.05 -26.15
C GLY A 243 12.22 5.65 -24.75
N ALA A 244 12.13 6.98 -24.69
CA ALA A 244 11.97 7.70 -23.44
C ALA A 244 10.49 7.76 -23.03
N THR A 245 10.17 7.39 -21.79
CA THR A 245 8.85 7.44 -21.17
C THR A 245 8.90 8.08 -19.79
N ASP A 246 7.79 8.63 -19.34
CA ASP A 246 7.65 9.03 -17.93
C ASP A 246 7.29 7.78 -17.11
N CYS A 247 7.81 7.72 -15.90
CA CYS A 247 7.69 6.58 -14.98
C CYS A 247 7.70 7.10 -13.55
N LEU A 248 6.92 6.50 -12.65
CA LEU A 248 6.95 6.87 -11.23
C LEU A 248 7.92 5.96 -10.51
N TYR A 249 8.92 6.54 -9.87
CA TYR A 249 9.75 5.83 -8.91
C TYR A 249 9.08 5.86 -7.54
N VAL A 250 8.77 4.67 -7.03
CA VAL A 250 8.09 4.43 -5.77
C VAL A 250 9.10 3.81 -4.81
N ASP A 251 9.43 4.55 -3.74
CA ASP A 251 10.29 4.08 -2.67
C ASP A 251 9.53 4.19 -1.35
N PRO A 252 9.11 3.05 -0.73
CA PRO A 252 8.40 3.08 0.53
C PRO A 252 9.11 3.83 1.66
N ALA A 253 10.44 3.97 1.62
CA ALA A 253 11.20 4.73 2.60
C ALA A 253 10.93 6.25 2.53
N ASN A 254 10.43 6.75 1.40
CA ASN A 254 10.14 8.16 1.17
C ASN A 254 8.66 8.52 1.40
N ALA A 255 7.87 7.62 2.01
CA ALA A 255 6.45 7.84 2.24
C ALA A 255 6.14 9.13 3.02
N GLU A 256 5.34 9.99 2.40
CA GLU A 256 4.78 11.18 3.01
C GLU A 256 3.39 10.88 3.59
N GLY A 257 3.07 11.48 4.74
CA GLY A 257 1.83 11.21 5.46
C GLY A 257 1.90 9.94 6.30
N SER A 258 0.79 9.21 6.36
CA SER A 258 0.70 7.94 7.08
C SER A 258 1.54 6.85 6.41
N SER A 259 2.48 6.28 7.16
CA SER A 259 3.47 5.33 6.64
C SER A 259 3.52 4.00 7.40
N TRP A 260 2.46 3.65 8.16
CA TRP A 260 2.38 2.34 8.85
C TRP A 260 2.58 1.18 7.86
N TRP A 261 2.05 1.32 6.65
CA TRP A 261 2.16 0.34 5.56
C TRP A 261 3.58 0.18 5.02
N ALA A 262 4.49 1.12 5.31
CA ALA A 262 5.91 1.04 4.96
C ALA A 262 6.76 0.54 6.14
N ALA A 263 6.18 0.37 7.33
CA ALA A 263 6.89 -0.11 8.50
C ALA A 263 6.93 -1.65 8.57
N PRO A 264 7.99 -2.24 9.15
CA PRO A 264 7.98 -3.64 9.57
C PRO A 264 6.81 -3.90 10.53
N GLY A 265 6.03 -4.95 10.27
CA GLY A 265 4.85 -5.28 11.08
C GLY A 265 3.60 -4.43 10.79
N GLY A 266 3.66 -3.50 9.83
CA GLY A 266 2.48 -2.74 9.40
C GLY A 266 1.38 -3.61 8.79
N GLY A 267 1.72 -4.75 8.21
CA GLY A 267 0.74 -5.72 7.74
C GLY A 267 1.42 -7.04 7.35
N GLN A 268 0.67 -7.91 6.71
CA GLN A 268 1.09 -9.28 6.42
C GLN A 268 1.95 -9.41 5.15
N SER A 269 1.66 -8.63 4.10
CA SER A 269 2.47 -8.64 2.88
C SER A 269 3.90 -8.14 3.17
N PRO A 270 4.92 -8.51 2.39
CA PRO A 270 6.24 -7.88 2.46
C PRO A 270 6.18 -6.36 2.23
N ILE A 271 7.20 -5.64 2.68
CA ILE A 271 7.44 -4.27 2.21
C ILE A 271 8.07 -4.39 0.82
N SER A 272 7.45 -3.79 -0.19
CA SER A 272 8.04 -3.76 -1.53
C SER A 272 9.41 -3.08 -1.50
N ALA A 273 10.37 -3.62 -2.24
CA ALA A 273 11.58 -2.87 -2.58
C ALA A 273 11.23 -1.70 -3.52
N PRO A 274 12.09 -0.67 -3.65
CA PRO A 274 11.82 0.41 -4.57
C PRO A 274 11.60 -0.09 -6.00
N PHE A 275 10.63 0.51 -6.69
CA PHE A 275 10.24 0.10 -8.03
C PHE A 275 9.79 1.27 -8.89
N TYR A 276 9.77 1.05 -10.19
CA TYR A 276 9.23 1.95 -11.18
C TYR A 276 7.88 1.45 -11.66
N VAL A 277 6.97 2.35 -11.99
CA VAL A 277 5.70 2.00 -12.62
C VAL A 277 5.41 2.90 -13.81
N TRP A 278 4.83 2.31 -14.85
CA TRP A 278 4.28 3.02 -16.00
C TRP A 278 3.19 2.19 -16.68
N ARG A 279 2.50 2.83 -17.63
CA ARG A 279 1.52 2.22 -18.52
C ARG A 279 2.20 1.77 -19.81
N ASP A 280 2.04 0.50 -20.17
CA ASP A 280 2.43 -0.04 -21.48
C ASP A 280 1.21 -0.62 -22.21
N GLY A 281 0.65 0.16 -23.15
CA GLY A 281 -0.57 -0.20 -23.85
C GLY A 281 -1.74 -0.47 -22.90
N ASN A 282 -2.18 -1.73 -22.85
CA ASN A 282 -3.25 -2.19 -21.96
C ASN A 282 -2.75 -2.89 -20.68
N HIS A 283 -1.50 -2.65 -20.28
CA HIS A 283 -0.91 -3.20 -19.06
C HIS A 283 -0.38 -2.09 -18.14
N GLU A 284 -0.44 -2.38 -16.85
CA GLU A 284 0.45 -1.80 -15.86
C GLU A 284 1.75 -2.59 -15.85
N VAL A 285 2.88 -1.90 -15.80
CA VAL A 285 4.19 -2.49 -15.60
C VAL A 285 4.78 -1.99 -14.31
N ARG A 286 5.28 -2.89 -13.46
CA ARG A 286 6.13 -2.57 -12.32
C ARG A 286 7.50 -3.19 -12.51
N TYR A 287 8.54 -2.43 -12.21
CA TYR A 287 9.91 -2.80 -12.49
C TYR A 287 10.81 -2.51 -11.30
N TRP A 288 11.49 -3.53 -10.83
CA TRP A 288 12.46 -3.45 -9.75
C TRP A 288 13.85 -3.57 -10.34
N MET A 289 14.65 -2.52 -10.20
CA MET A 289 16.07 -2.60 -10.56
C MET A 289 16.81 -3.51 -9.55
N ASP A 290 17.82 -4.23 -10.02
CA ASP A 290 18.68 -5.07 -9.20
C ASP A 290 19.34 -4.29 -8.04
N ILE A 291 19.79 -3.07 -8.32
CA ILE A 291 20.47 -2.16 -7.39
C ILE A 291 19.61 -1.78 -6.18
N ASP A 292 18.28 -1.80 -6.32
CA ASP A 292 17.35 -1.43 -5.23
C ASP A 292 16.72 -2.66 -4.58
N SER A 293 16.40 -3.67 -5.38
CA SER A 293 15.66 -4.83 -4.91
C SER A 293 16.52 -5.84 -4.17
N GLY A 294 17.83 -5.82 -4.41
CA GLY A 294 18.74 -6.86 -3.94
C GLY A 294 18.62 -8.18 -4.72
N ALA A 295 17.82 -8.21 -5.79
CA ALA A 295 17.83 -9.32 -6.75
C ALA A 295 19.14 -9.31 -7.56
N ALA A 296 19.49 -10.44 -8.17
CA ALA A 296 20.71 -10.55 -8.98
C ALA A 296 20.57 -9.92 -10.39
N THR A 297 19.34 -9.66 -10.83
CA THR A 297 18.99 -9.03 -12.12
C THR A 297 17.72 -8.22 -11.92
N ASP A 298 17.43 -7.30 -12.85
CA ASP A 298 16.17 -6.58 -12.82
C ASP A 298 14.97 -7.52 -12.97
N VAL A 299 13.86 -7.12 -12.35
CA VAL A 299 12.62 -7.90 -12.32
C VAL A 299 11.47 -7.03 -12.77
N MET A 300 10.63 -7.58 -13.64
CA MET A 300 9.44 -6.91 -14.14
C MET A 300 8.21 -7.76 -13.84
N ALA A 301 7.15 -7.12 -13.34
CA ALA A 301 5.81 -7.69 -13.27
C ALA A 301 4.87 -6.87 -14.16
N THR A 302 4.04 -7.56 -14.94
CA THR A 302 2.99 -6.91 -15.73
C THR A 302 1.61 -7.39 -15.30
N ARG A 303 0.64 -6.48 -15.33
CA ARG A 303 -0.77 -6.75 -15.07
C ARG A 303 -1.62 -6.20 -16.21
N PRO A 304 -2.47 -7.01 -16.87
CA PRO A 304 -3.43 -6.48 -17.84
C PRO A 304 -4.49 -5.62 -17.14
N PHE A 305 -4.88 -4.50 -17.75
CA PHE A 305 -6.03 -3.74 -17.26
C PHE A 305 -7.31 -4.57 -17.34
N ASN A 306 -8.19 -4.37 -16.37
CA ASN A 306 -9.36 -5.20 -16.10
C ASN A 306 -9.05 -6.64 -15.65
N GLY A 307 -7.77 -6.97 -15.42
CA GLY A 307 -7.33 -8.19 -14.75
C GLY A 307 -7.09 -7.97 -13.26
N ASN A 308 -7.35 -9.01 -12.46
CA ASN A 308 -7.06 -9.05 -11.03
C ASN A 308 -5.58 -9.45 -10.82
N ALA A 309 -4.80 -8.66 -10.10
CA ALA A 309 -3.39 -8.99 -9.86
C ALA A 309 -3.20 -10.36 -9.17
N ARG A 310 -4.21 -10.84 -8.45
CA ARG A 310 -4.14 -12.13 -7.74
C ARG A 310 -4.09 -13.34 -8.67
N ASP A 311 -4.43 -13.20 -9.96
CA ASP A 311 -4.43 -14.31 -10.92
C ASP A 311 -3.90 -13.96 -12.33
N SER A 312 -3.55 -12.71 -12.60
CA SER A 312 -3.19 -12.23 -13.96
C SER A 312 -1.79 -11.66 -14.11
N LEU A 313 -0.95 -11.74 -13.06
CA LEU A 313 0.42 -11.23 -13.12
C LEU A 313 1.31 -12.11 -13.99
N THR A 314 2.17 -11.45 -14.77
CA THR A 314 3.29 -12.09 -15.45
C THR A 314 4.60 -11.52 -14.92
N TRP A 315 5.41 -12.38 -14.32
CA TRP A 315 6.75 -12.03 -13.81
C TRP A 315 7.81 -12.46 -14.82
N THR A 316 8.79 -11.59 -15.07
CA THR A 316 9.92 -11.89 -15.96
C THR A 316 11.22 -11.34 -15.40
N SER A 317 12.33 -11.99 -15.74
CA SER A 317 13.65 -11.34 -15.68
C SER A 317 13.75 -10.35 -16.82
N HIS A 318 14.26 -9.17 -16.54
CA HIS A 318 14.47 -8.14 -17.55
C HIS A 318 15.82 -7.47 -17.34
N SER A 319 16.20 -6.66 -18.30
CA SER A 319 17.33 -5.72 -18.23
C SER A 319 17.04 -4.61 -19.23
N GLY A 320 17.69 -3.46 -19.12
CA GLY A 320 17.64 -2.42 -20.14
C GLY A 320 16.73 -1.24 -19.82
N MET A 321 16.37 -1.04 -18.54
CA MET A 321 15.80 0.24 -18.12
C MET A 321 16.92 1.19 -17.65
N CYS A 322 16.91 2.42 -18.17
CA CYS A 322 17.73 3.51 -17.67
C CYS A 322 16.83 4.59 -17.06
N ASP A 323 17.01 4.91 -15.78
CA ASP A 323 16.46 6.13 -15.19
C ASP A 323 17.37 7.29 -15.55
N MET A 324 16.96 8.08 -16.55
CA MET A 324 17.74 9.22 -17.03
C MET A 324 17.72 10.40 -16.06
N THR A 325 16.75 10.48 -15.16
CA THR A 325 16.67 11.54 -14.15
C THR A 325 17.71 11.32 -13.05
N ALA A 326 17.87 10.06 -12.60
CA ALA A 326 18.86 9.70 -11.58
C ALA A 326 20.19 9.17 -12.17
N SER A 327 20.26 8.97 -13.49
CA SER A 327 21.43 8.40 -14.20
C SER A 327 21.85 7.03 -13.64
N ARG A 328 20.89 6.09 -13.56
CA ARG A 328 21.11 4.74 -13.03
C ARG A 328 20.35 3.67 -13.82
N GLY A 329 20.76 2.41 -13.65
CA GLY A 329 20.34 1.30 -14.50
C GLY A 329 21.22 1.22 -15.76
N ASP A 330 20.65 0.73 -16.86
CA ASP A 330 21.35 0.50 -18.12
C ASP A 330 21.42 1.78 -19.00
N CYS A 331 22.05 2.82 -18.44
CA CYS A 331 22.44 4.05 -19.12
C CYS A 331 23.89 3.92 -19.67
#